data_AF-A0A6I2KTX9-F1
#
_entry.id   AF-A0A6I2KTX9-F1
#
_cell.length_a   1.000
_cell.length_b   1.000
_cell.length_c   1.000
_cell.angle_alpha   90.00
_cell.angle_beta   90.00
_cell.angle_gamma   90.00
#
_symmetry.space_group_name_H-M   'P 1'
#
loop_
_entity.id
_entity.type
_entity.pdbx_description
1 polymer ?
#
loop_
_entity_poly.entity_id
_entity_poly.type
_entity_poly.pdbx_seq_one_letter_code
_entity_poly.pdbx_strand_id
1 'polypeptide(L)' 'MPEEDRKLTDADVEAIVQLLDKKVTERFYSDLGRGVMGLVWKAIVVAIVGVAAYGSLKGISK' A
#
# COMPACT_ATOMS: atom_id res chain seq x y z
N MET A 1 17.36 39.02 -14.18
CA MET A 1 16.07 38.76 -13.51
C MET A 1 16.25 39.18 -12.08
N PRO A 2 15.39 40.04 -11.52
CA PRO A 2 15.58 40.51 -10.15
C PRO A 2 15.50 39.28 -9.24
N GLU A 3 16.49 39.12 -8.37
CA GLU A 3 16.47 38.09 -7.33
C GLU A 3 15.40 38.45 -6.32
N GLU A 4 14.15 38.14 -6.64
CA GLU A 4 13.00 38.30 -5.76
C GLU A 4 13.22 37.46 -4.50
N ASP A 5 13.78 38.13 -3.48
CA ASP A 5 13.65 37.86 -2.05
C ASP A 5 13.62 36.38 -1.66
N ARG A 6 14.58 35.61 -2.18
CA ARG A 6 14.67 34.16 -1.99
C ARG A 6 14.99 33.85 -0.52
N LYS A 7 13.97 33.50 0.25
CA LYS A 7 14.07 33.26 1.71
C LYS A 7 14.73 31.94 2.11
N LEU A 8 14.87 31.00 1.18
CA LEU A 8 15.39 29.66 1.45
C LEU A 8 16.68 29.41 0.69
N THR A 9 17.67 28.90 1.41
CA THR A 9 18.94 28.45 0.83
C THR A 9 18.72 27.18 0.01
N ASP A 10 19.64 26.85 -0.88
CA ASP A 10 19.59 25.57 -1.62
C ASP A 10 19.59 24.37 -0.66
N ALA A 11 20.32 24.47 0.45
CA ALA A 11 20.37 23.43 1.49
C ALA A 11 19.01 23.21 2.17
N ASP A 12 18.27 24.28 2.45
CA ASP A 12 16.93 24.18 3.05
C ASP A 12 15.95 23.50 2.09
N VAL A 13 16.02 23.86 0.81
CA VAL A 13 15.19 23.26 -0.24
C VAL A 13 15.51 21.76 -0.38
N GLU A 14 16.79 21.40 -0.40
CA GLU A 14 17.22 20.02 -0.50
C GLU A 14 16.73 19.18 0.69
N ALA A 15 16.84 19.70 1.92
CA ALA A 15 16.36 19.03 3.12
C ALA A 15 14.85 18.77 3.08
N ILE A 16 14.06 19.74 2.60
CA ILE A 16 12.61 19.59 2.44
C ILE A 16 12.28 18.49 1.43
N VAL A 17 12.97 18.48 0.29
CA VAL A 17 12.74 17.49 -0.78
C VAL A 17 13.09 16.09 -0.29
N GLN A 18 14.21 15.90 0.40
CA GLN A 18 14.60 14.61 0.96
C GLN A 18 13.58 14.09 1.99
N LEU A 19 13.09 14.96 2.87
CA LEU A 19 12.06 14.60 3.84
C LEU A 19 10.73 14.24 3.18
N LEU A 20 10.37 14.94 2.11
CA LEU A 20 9.16 14.66 1.34
C LEU A 20 9.27 13.29 0.67
N ASP A 21 10.37 13.02 -0.03
CA ASP A 21 10.59 11.77 -0.75
C ASP A 21 10.55 10.56 0.20
N LYS A 22 11.22 10.68 1.35
CA LYS A 22 11.18 9.65 2.40
C LYS A 22 9.76 9.38 2.89
N LYS A 23 8.98 10.43 3.20
CA LYS A 23 7.59 10.30 3.67
C LYS A 23 6.66 9.70 2.62
N VAL A 24 6.81 10.09 1.36
CA VAL A 24 6.01 9.56 0.24
C VAL A 24 6.33 8.09 0.04
N THR A 25 7.61 7.74 0.00
CA THR A 25 8.09 6.37 -0.18
C THR A 25 7.65 5.46 0.97
N GLU A 26 7.82 5.87 2.23
CA GLU A 26 7.37 5.11 3.40
C GLU A 26 5.85 4.88 3.39
N ARG A 27 5.06 5.93 3.08
CA ARG A 27 3.60 5.80 2.97
C ARG A 27 3.20 4.87 1.84
N PHE A 28 3.83 5.01 0.67
CA PHE A 28 3.55 4.15 -0.48
C PHE A 28 3.83 2.69 -0.17
N TYR A 29 5.01 2.36 0.39
CA TYR A 29 5.32 0.97 0.77
C TYR A 29 4.43 0.44 1.89
N SER A 30 4.12 1.26 2.91
CA SER A 30 3.20 0.88 3.99
C SER A 30 1.80 0.58 3.46
N ASP A 31 1.27 1.45 2.61
CA ASP A 31 -0.10 1.36 2.11
C ASP A 31 -0.22 0.26 1.05
N LEU A 32 0.80 0.08 0.21
CA LEU A 32 0.90 -1.06 -0.71
C LEU A 32 0.98 -2.38 0.08
N GLY A 33 1.82 -2.45 1.11
CA GLY A 33 1.93 -3.62 1.98
C GLY A 33 0.62 -3.97 2.69
N ARG A 34 -0.07 -2.97 3.27
CA ARG A 34 -1.39 -3.16 3.89
C ARG A 34 -2.46 -3.56 2.89
N GLY A 35 -2.47 -2.93 1.71
CA GLY A 35 -3.43 -3.22 0.65
C GLY A 35 -3.28 -4.64 0.10
N VAL A 36 -2.05 -5.02 -0.25
CA VAL A 36 -1.73 -6.35 -0.79
C VAL A 36 -2.03 -7.44 0.25
N MET A 37 -1.62 -7.26 1.52
CA MET A 37 -1.93 -8.25 2.57
C MET A 37 -3.43 -8.40 2.81
N GLY A 38 -4.20 -7.31 2.72
CA GLY A 38 -5.66 -7.36 2.78
C GLY A 38 -6.29 -8.16 1.63
N LEU A 39 -5.78 -8.01 0.41
CA LEU A 39 -6.23 -8.77 -0.75
C LEU A 39 -5.86 -10.26 -0.63
N VAL A 40 -4.64 -10.57 -0.20
CA VAL A 40 -4.18 -11.94 0.03
C VAL A 40 -5.05 -12.64 1.08
N TRP A 41 -5.34 -11.97 2.20
CA TRP A 41 -6.21 -12.54 3.23
C TRP A 41 -7.62 -12.82 2.73
N LYS A 42 -8.21 -11.88 1.97
CA LYS A 42 -9.52 -12.10 1.34
C LYS A 42 -9.52 -13.31 0.40
N ALA A 43 -8.46 -13.46 -0.41
CA ALA A 43 -8.33 -14.59 -1.33
C ALA A 43 -8.26 -15.93 -0.57
N ILE A 44 -7.52 -15.99 0.54
CA ILE A 44 -7.45 -17.18 1.40
C ILE A 44 -8.83 -17.55 1.95
N VAL A 45 -9.55 -16.57 2.50
CA VAL A 45 -10.89 -16.81 3.06
C VAL A 45 -11.85 -17.31 1.99
N VAL A 46 -11.86 -16.68 0.81
CA VAL A 46 -12.69 -17.11 -0.33
C VAL A 46 -12.35 -18.53 -0.76
N ALA A 47 -11.06 -18.89 -0.82
CA ALA A 47 -10.62 -20.24 -1.16
C ALA A 47 -11.11 -21.27 -0.14
N ILE A 48 -10.99 -21.00 1.16
CA ILE A 48 -11.47 -21.89 2.23
C ILE A 48 -12.98 -22.11 2.11
N VAL A 49 -13.75 -21.04 1.98
CA VAL A 49 -15.21 -21.11 1.83
C VAL A 49 -15.59 -21.87 0.56
N GLY A 50 -14.88 -21.61 -0.55
CA GLY A 50 -15.11 -22.30 -1.82
C GLY A 50 -14.86 -23.81 -1.72
N VAL A 51 -13.77 -24.22 -1.06
CA VAL A 51 -13.46 -25.64 -0.81
C VAL A 51 -14.51 -26.28 0.09
N ALA A 52 -14.92 -25.60 1.16
CA ALA A 52 -15.95 -26.10 2.07
C ALA A 52 -17.30 -26.28 1.37
N ALA A 53 -17.73 -25.30 0.57
CA ALA A 53 -18.96 -25.37 -0.22
C ALA A 53 -18.90 -26.49 -1.28
N TYR A 54 -17.76 -26.64 -1.96
CA TYR A 54 -17.55 -27.73 -2.91
C TYR A 54 -17.62 -29.11 -2.23
N GLY A 55 -17.00 -29.23 -1.06
CA GLY A 55 -17.07 -30.44 -0.23
C GLY A 55 -18.49 -30.76 0.23
N SER A 56 -19.26 -29.76 0.70
CA SER A 56 -20.63 -29.96 1.16
C SER A 56 -21.57 -30.37 0.01
N LEU A 57 -21.46 -29.74 -1.16
CA LEU A 57 -22.30 -30.08 -2.31
C LEU A 57 -22.05 -31.51 -2.80
N LYS A 58 -20.78 -31.94 -2.84
CA LYS A 58 -20.43 -33.32 -3.22
C LYS A 58 -20.84 -34.35 -2.17
N GLY A 59 -20.84 -33.98 -0.88
CA GLY A 59 -21.30 -34.82 0.22
C GLY A 59 -22.82 -34.97 0.29
N ILE A 60 -23.59 -33.94 -0.07
CA ILE A 60 -25.06 -33.97 -0.13
C ILE A 60 -25.57 -34.72 -1.38
N SER A 61 -24.78 -34.74 -2.47
CA SER A 61 -25.11 -35.42 -3.72
C SER A 61 -24.82 -36.94 -3.71
N LYS A 62 -24.39 -37.52 -2.59
CA LYS A 62 -24.05 -38.94 -2.44
C LYS A 62 -24.97 -39.59 -1.42
#